data_AF-A0A258IY62-F1
#
_entry.id   AF-A0A258IY62-F1
#
_cell.length_a   1.000
_cell.length_b   1.000
_cell.length_c   1.000
_cell.angle_alpha   90.00
_cell.angle_beta   90.00
_cell.angle_gamma   90.00
#
_symmetry.space_group_name_H-M   'P 1'
#
loop_
_entity.id
_entity.type
_entity.pdbx_description
1 polymer ?
#
loop_
_entity_poly.entity_id
_entity_poly.type
_entity_poly.pdbx_seq_one_letter_code
_entity_poly.pdbx_strand_id
1 'polypeptide(L)' 'MRTRVGGDDCSLAVAVSLRCDGCITVHANEAKKLGITEQELSEALGVVVSVNAGAAFVYSTRTLDAYGEA' A
#
# COMPACT_ATOMS: atom_id res chain seq x y z
N MET A 1 13.73 7.88 12.63
CA MET A 1 13.41 6.44 12.65
C MET A 1 12.22 6.23 13.61
N ARG A 2 11.00 6.53 13.17
CA ARG A 2 9.78 6.24 13.94
C ARG A 2 9.33 4.85 13.53
N THR A 3 9.49 3.87 14.41
CA THR A 3 8.90 2.54 14.29
C THR A 3 7.40 2.62 14.59
N ARG A 4 6.60 3.11 13.63
CA ARG A 4 5.16 2.80 13.63
C ARG A 4 5.00 1.49 12.89
N VAL A 5 5.14 0.37 13.60
CA VAL A 5 4.65 -0.92 13.13
C VAL A 5 3.13 -0.89 13.31
N GLY A 6 2.43 -0.17 12.44
CA GLY A 6 0.97 -0.20 12.33
C GLY A 6 0.65 -0.98 11.06
N GLY A 7 0.30 -2.26 11.19
CA GLY A 7 0.38 -3.29 10.13
C GLY A 7 -0.47 -3.11 8.86
N ASP A 8 -1.00 -1.92 8.57
CA ASP A 8 -1.73 -1.62 7.35
C ASP A 8 -0.82 -1.47 6.12
N ASP A 9 0.42 -1.00 6.31
CA ASP A 9 1.45 -1.00 5.26
C ASP A 9 1.80 -2.43 4.81
N CYS A 10 1.93 -3.35 5.78
CA CYS A 10 2.04 -4.79 5.54
C CYS A 10 0.78 -5.35 4.84
N SER A 11 -0.41 -4.88 5.19
CA SER A 11 -1.67 -5.34 4.60
C SER A 11 -1.83 -4.87 3.14
N LEU A 12 -1.46 -3.63 2.83
CA LEU A 12 -1.42 -3.10 1.47
C LEU A 12 -0.34 -3.80 0.64
N ALA A 13 0.84 -4.06 1.21
CA ALA A 13 1.89 -4.83 0.53
C ALA A 13 1.44 -6.25 0.16
N VAL A 14 0.72 -6.93 1.06
CA VAL A 14 0.11 -8.24 0.79
C VAL A 14 -0.99 -8.12 -0.27
N ALA A 15 -1.85 -7.11 -0.18
CA ALA A 15 -2.92 -6.88 -1.16
C ALA A 15 -2.38 -6.67 -2.57
N VAL A 16 -1.31 -5.88 -2.72
CA VAL A 16 -0.60 -5.66 -3.99
C VAL A 16 0.06 -6.96 -4.48
N SER A 17 0.71 -7.70 -3.59
CA SER A 17 1.38 -8.96 -3.94
C SER A 17 0.39 -10.04 -4.42
N LEU A 18 -0.80 -10.10 -3.80
CA LEU A 18 -1.90 -10.98 -4.17
C LEU A 18 -2.78 -10.42 -5.29
N ARG A 19 -2.57 -9.16 -5.70
CA ARG A 19 -3.32 -8.49 -6.76
C ARG A 19 -4.83 -8.42 -6.47
N CYS A 20 -5.17 -8.18 -5.20
CA CYS A 20 -6.55 -8.18 -4.72
C CYS A 20 -7.07 -6.74 -4.61
N ASP A 21 -7.80 -6.27 -5.61
CA ASP A 21 -8.34 -4.89 -5.64
C ASP A 21 -9.26 -4.61 -4.44
N GLY A 22 -10.05 -5.58 -3.99
CA GLY A 22 -10.91 -5.42 -2.81
C GLY A 22 -10.11 -5.21 -1.51
N CYS A 23 -9.00 -5.93 -1.33
CA CYS A 23 -8.10 -5.71 -0.19
C CYS A 23 -7.41 -4.35 -0.29
N ILE A 24 -7.03 -3.91 -1.50
CA ILE A 24 -6.43 -2.59 -1.71
C ILE A 24 -7.40 -1.49 -1.25
N THR A 25 -8.67 -1.52 -1.66
CA THR A 25 -9.66 -0.50 -1.26
C THR A 25 -9.88 -0.47 0.25
N VAL A 26 -10.04 -1.64 0.89
CA VAL A 26 -10.31 -1.71 2.34
C VAL A 26 -9.11 -1.21 3.14
N HIS A 27 -7.90 -1.66 2.82
CA HIS A 27 -6.71 -1.29 3.58
C HIS A 27 -6.18 0.11 3.24
N ALA A 28 -6.48 0.66 2.05
CA ALA A 28 -6.20 2.05 1.73
C ALA A 28 -6.99 3.01 2.63
N ASN A 29 -8.27 2.71 2.86
CA ASN A 29 -9.11 3.46 3.80
C ASN A 29 -8.60 3.38 5.24
N GLU A 30 -8.21 2.18 5.69
CA GLU A 30 -7.69 2.01 7.05
C GLU A 30 -6.34 2.71 7.24
N ALA A 31 -5.43 2.59 6.28
CA ALA A 31 -4.16 3.30 6.28
C ALA A 31 -4.33 4.82 6.44
N LYS A 32 -5.34 5.41 5.77
CA LYS A 32 -5.65 6.83 5.88
C LYS A 32 -6.21 7.20 7.26
N LYS A 33 -7.06 6.36 7.86
CA LYS A 33 -7.55 6.55 9.25
C LYS A 33 -6.43 6.44 10.28
N LEU A 34 -5.47 5.55 10.06
CA LEU A 34 -4.27 5.44 10.90
C LEU A 34 -3.28 6.61 10.70
N GLY A 35 -3.53 7.47 9.72
CA GLY A 35 -2.67 8.61 9.41
C GLY A 35 -1.32 8.19 8.82
N ILE A 36 -1.25 7.04 8.15
CA ILE A 36 -0.13 6.72 7.26
C ILE A 36 -0.08 7.83 6.22
N THR A 37 1.11 8.35 5.92
CA THR A 37 1.29 9.39 4.90
C THR A 37 1.48 8.77 3.51
N GLU A 38 1.19 9.53 2.46
CA GLU A 38 1.47 9.10 1.08
C GLU A 38 2.96 8.80 0.84
N GLN A 39 3.85 9.49 1.54
CA GLN A 39 5.29 9.22 1.49
C GLN A 39 5.63 7.86 2.10
N GLU A 40 5.12 7.55 3.31
CA GLU A 40 5.31 6.25 3.95
C GLU A 40 4.74 5.11 3.09
N LEU A 41 3.55 5.33 2.49
CA LEU A 41 2.96 4.38 1.56
C LEU A 41 3.84 4.17 0.31
N SER A 42 4.34 5.25 -0.28
CA SER A 42 5.20 5.19 -1.47
C SER A 42 6.53 4.48 -1.19
N GLU A 43 7.12 4.70 -0.02
CA GLU A 43 8.32 3.97 0.43
C GLU A 43 8.04 2.46 0.53
N ALA A 44 6.92 2.07 1.12
CA ALA A 44 6.51 0.66 1.21
C ALA A 44 6.25 0.04 -0.17
N LEU A 45 5.54 0.74 -1.06
CA LEU A 45 5.28 0.28 -2.42
C LEU A 45 6.55 0.15 -3.25
N GLY A 46 7.55 1.01 -3.02
CA GLY A 46 8.88 0.90 -3.63
C GLY A 46 9.55 -0.44 -3.29
N VAL A 47 9.42 -0.91 -2.05
CA VAL A 47 9.90 -2.24 -1.65
C VAL A 47 9.13 -3.32 -2.41
N VAL A 48 7.80 -3.26 -2.45
CA VAL A 48 6.96 -4.26 -3.15
C VAL A 48 7.31 -4.37 -4.64
N VAL A 49 7.53 -3.25 -5.31
CA VAL A 49 7.96 -3.21 -6.73
C VAL A 49 9.33 -3.84 -6.91
N SER A 50 10.27 -3.59 -5.99
CA SER A 50 11.63 -4.14 -6.10
C SER A 50 11.68 -5.67 -6.06
N VAL A 51 10.75 -6.33 -5.35
CA VAL A 51 10.71 -7.81 -5.23
C VAL A 51 9.83 -8.50 -6.26
N ASN A 52 8.81 -7.82 -6.79
CA ASN A 52 7.73 -8.47 -7.58
C ASN A 52 7.58 -7.84 -9.00
N ALA A 53 8.44 -6.88 -9.33
CA ALA A 53 8.60 -6.28 -10.66
C ALA A 53 7.28 -5.74 -11.26
N GLY A 54 7.02 -6.03 -12.54
CA GLY A 54 6.03 -5.30 -13.34
C GLY A 54 4.58 -5.38 -12.84
N ALA A 55 4.15 -6.54 -12.33
CA ALA A 55 2.79 -6.66 -11.81
C ALA A 55 2.60 -5.85 -10.53
N ALA A 56 3.59 -5.85 -9.64
CA ALA A 56 3.56 -4.99 -8.46
C ALA A 56 3.52 -3.51 -8.84
N PHE A 57 4.25 -3.08 -9.87
CA PHE A 57 4.19 -1.68 -10.32
C PHE A 57 2.76 -1.23 -10.67
N VAL A 58 2.02 -2.03 -11.44
CA VAL A 58 0.63 -1.72 -11.80
C VAL A 58 -0.26 -1.65 -10.57
N TYR A 59 -0.18 -2.65 -9.68
CA TYR A 59 -1.05 -2.66 -8.49
C TYR A 59 -0.65 -1.59 -7.46
N SER A 60 0.62 -1.21 -7.38
CA SER A 60 1.07 -0.07 -6.57
C SER A 60 0.46 1.25 -7.03
N THR A 61 0.36 1.49 -8.34
CA THR A 61 -0.30 2.71 -8.85
C THR A 61 -1.79 2.75 -8.46
N ARG A 62 -2.49 1.62 -8.56
CA ARG A 62 -3.89 1.50 -8.11
C ARG A 62 -4.04 1.71 -6.61
N THR A 63 -3.06 1.26 -5.83
CA THR A 63 -3.06 1.48 -4.38
C THR A 63 -2.92 2.95 -4.02
N LEU A 64 -2.07 3.71 -4.74
CA LEU A 64 -1.95 5.15 -4.54
C LEU A 64 -3.26 5.87 -4.89
N ASP A 65 -3.90 5.50 -6.00
CA ASP A 65 -5.19 6.06 -6.39
C ASP A 65 -6.26 5.78 -5.32
N ALA A 66 -6.40 4.52 -4.89
CA ALA A 66 -7.36 4.12 -3.86
C ALA A 66 -7.11 4.81 -2.51
N TYR A 67 -5.84 5.05 -2.16
CA TYR A 67 -5.47 5.80 -0.96
C TYR A 67 -5.78 7.30 -1.10
N GLY A 68 -5.65 7.87 -2.29
CA GLY A 68 -6.06 9.24 -2.61
C GLY A 68 -7.56 9.45 -2.48
N GLU A 69 -8.37 8.49 -2.93
CA GLU A 69 -9.84 8.53 -2.92
C GLU A 69 -10.50 8.19 -1.57
N ALA A 70 -9.79 7.49 -0.68
CA ALA A 70 -10.22 7.18 0.68
C ALA A 70 -10.44 8.43 1.57
#